data_AF-A0A3P6E9W5-F1
#
_entry.id   AF-A0A3P6E9W5-F1
#
_cell.length_a   1.000
_cell.length_b   1.000
_cell.length_c   1.000
_cell.angle_alpha   90.00
_cell.angle_beta   90.00
_cell.angle_gamma   90.00
#
_symmetry.space_group_name_H-M   'P 1'
#
loop_
_entity.id
_entity.type
_entity.pdbx_description
1 polymer ?
#
loop_
_entity_poly.entity_id
_entity_poly.type
_entity_poly.pdbx_seq_one_letter_code
_entity_poly.pdbx_strand_id
1 'polypeptide(L)'
;DVSTRDIKEAHIRVEVNGLLPLEMKSKIELPSGEVTEIEFEYIKIEKHCFTCFSLLHEENNCPRRTQDRIPVKDRKLGIMQALAVECIEAEKRRHDEQRGYQSRDTRRPAPREETLEYH
;
A
#
# COMPACT_ATOMS: atom_id res chain seq x y z
N ASP A 1 -17.60 31.02 33.46
CA ASP A 1 -16.73 31.53 32.39
C ASP A 1 -15.72 30.45 32.03
N VAL A 2 -15.95 29.71 30.95
CA VAL A 2 -15.02 28.67 30.47
C VAL A 2 -14.16 29.30 29.40
N SER A 3 -12.93 29.66 29.77
CA SER A 3 -11.91 30.17 28.87
C SER A 3 -11.48 29.05 27.91
N THR A 4 -12.08 29.01 26.72
CA THR A 4 -11.62 28.19 25.60
C THR A 4 -10.29 28.75 25.11
N ARG A 5 -9.19 28.15 25.55
CA ARG A 5 -7.86 28.44 25.02
C ARG A 5 -7.76 27.85 23.62
N ASP A 6 -7.56 28.72 22.65
CA ASP A 6 -7.32 28.39 21.25
C ASP A 6 -5.92 27.74 21.13
N ILE A 7 -5.85 26.42 21.26
CA ILE A 7 -4.60 25.65 21.08
C ILE A 7 -4.40 25.49 19.57
N LYS A 8 -3.66 26.43 18.98
CA LYS A 8 -3.51 26.52 17.52
C LYS A 8 -2.64 25.42 16.89
N GLU A 9 -1.82 24.71 17.65
CA GLU A 9 -0.96 23.66 17.11
C GLU A 9 -0.82 22.51 18.12
N ALA A 10 -1.22 21.30 17.70
CA ALA A 10 -1.01 20.07 18.47
C ALA A 10 0.32 19.44 18.05
N HIS A 11 1.24 19.26 19.01
CA HIS A 11 2.56 18.67 18.76
C HIS A 11 2.57 17.24 19.28
N ILE A 12 3.01 16.28 18.46
CA ILE A 12 3.17 14.88 18.84
C ILE A 12 4.67 14.58 18.93
N ARG A 13 5.11 13.99 20.05
CA ARG A 13 6.47 13.45 20.16
C ARG A 13 6.46 12.00 19.70
N VAL A 14 7.25 11.72 18.66
CA VAL A 14 7.39 10.37 18.10
C VAL A 14 8.82 9.90 18.32
N GLU A 15 8.99 8.68 18.81
CA GLU A 15 10.28 8.00 18.90
C GLU A 15 10.33 6.93 17.82
N VAL A 16 11.34 6.97 16.96
CA VAL A 16 11.49 6.06 15.82
C VAL A 16 12.83 5.35 15.92
N ASN A 17 12.81 4.01 15.91
CA ASN A 17 14.04 3.22 15.87
C ASN A 17 14.48 2.95 14.42
N GLY A 18 15.47 3.70 13.95
CA GLY A 18 16.00 3.58 12.58
C GLY A 18 16.74 2.27 12.25
N LEU A 19 17.02 1.42 13.26
CA LEU A 19 17.57 0.07 13.03
C LEU A 19 16.49 -0.93 12.64
N LEU A 20 15.21 -0.57 12.85
CA LEU A 20 14.06 -1.36 12.44
C LEU A 20 13.50 -0.85 11.11
N PRO A 21 12.71 -1.66 10.39
CA PRO A 21 11.86 -1.20 9.30
C PRO A 21 11.09 0.08 9.63
N LEU A 22 11.03 1.01 8.67
CA LEU A 22 10.21 2.21 8.79
C LEU A 22 8.74 1.83 8.95
N GLU A 23 8.06 2.53 9.85
CA GLU A 23 6.64 2.38 10.09
C GLU A 23 5.88 3.36 9.19
N MET A 24 5.02 2.85 8.31
CA MET A 24 4.26 3.72 7.40
C MET A 24 2.96 4.21 8.05
N LYS A 25 2.37 3.40 8.94
CA LYS A 25 1.11 3.68 9.62
C LYS A 25 1.19 3.18 11.05
N SER A 26 0.63 3.95 11.98
CA SER A 26 0.53 3.55 13.38
C SER A 26 -0.79 4.01 13.99
N LYS A 27 -1.16 3.40 15.11
CA LYS A 27 -2.36 3.80 15.86
C LYS A 27 -1.93 4.53 17.11
N ILE A 28 -2.47 5.72 17.32
CA ILE A 28 -2.25 6.51 18.53
C ILE A 28 -3.55 6.61 19.33
N GLU A 29 -3.41 6.69 20.64
CA GLU A 29 -4.52 6.99 21.54
C GLU A 29 -4.46 8.48 21.89
N LEU A 30 -5.55 9.18 21.61
CA LEU A 30 -5.71 10.58 21.99
C LEU A 30 -6.04 10.69 23.48
N PRO A 31 -5.84 11.86 24.13
CA PRO A 31 -6.23 12.06 25.53
C PRO A 31 -7.71 11.82 25.83
N SER A 32 -8.57 11.81 24.80
CA SER A 32 -9.99 11.44 24.88
C SER A 32 -10.23 9.93 25.03
N GLY A 33 -9.19 9.09 24.87
CA GLY A 33 -9.30 7.63 24.77
C GLY A 33 -9.67 7.13 23.37
N GLU A 34 -9.83 8.03 22.39
CA GLU A 34 -10.07 7.65 21.00
C GLU A 34 -8.78 7.15 20.34
N VAL A 35 -8.84 5.98 19.70
CA VAL A 35 -7.73 5.43 18.92
C VAL A 35 -7.88 5.87 17.47
N THR A 36 -6.89 6.59 16.95
CA THR A 36 -6.85 7.05 15.56
C THR A 36 -5.63 6.50 14.84
N GLU A 37 -5.78 6.22 13.53
CA GLU A 37 -4.66 5.82 12.67
C GLU A 37 -3.97 7.08 12.12
N ILE A 38 -2.65 7.12 12.28
CA ILE A 38 -1.78 8.13 11.67
C ILE A 38 -0.92 7.48 10.60
N GLU A 39 -0.53 8.28 9.63
CA GLU A 39 0.37 7.89 8.55
C GLU A 39 1.64 8.73 8.61
N PHE A 40 2.79 8.09 8.40
CA PHE A 40 4.09 8.76 8.45
C PHE A 40 4.58 9.12 7.04
N GLU A 41 4.79 10.40 6.82
CA GLU A 41 5.51 10.89 5.65
C GLU A 41 6.98 11.14 6.02
N TYR A 42 7.89 10.38 5.41
CA TYR A 42 9.32 10.55 5.61
C TYR A 42 9.92 11.47 4.53
N ILE A 43 10.39 12.65 4.94
CA ILE A 43 10.96 13.67 4.05
C ILE A 43 12.48 13.50 3.97
N LYS A 44 13.05 13.59 2.76
CA LYS A 44 14.50 13.48 2.49
C LYS A 44 15.13 12.20 3.03
N ILE A 45 14.35 11.13 3.13
CA ILE A 45 14.89 9.81 3.43
C ILE A 45 15.71 9.35 2.22
N GLU A 46 16.96 8.95 2.46
CA GLU A 46 17.79 8.41 1.38
C GLU A 46 17.29 7.02 0.95
N LYS A 47 18.17 6.24 0.33
CA LYS A 47 17.82 4.91 -0.14
C LYS A 47 17.44 4.01 1.03
N HIS A 48 16.30 3.35 0.90
CA HIS A 48 15.81 2.35 1.82
C HIS A 48 15.26 1.16 1.04
N CYS A 49 15.10 0.02 1.71
CA CYS A 49 14.57 -1.18 1.08
C CYS A 49 13.07 -1.04 0.83
N PHE A 50 12.61 -1.15 -0.42
CA PHE A 50 11.17 -1.13 -0.72
C PHE A 50 10.44 -2.44 -0.39
N THR A 51 11.17 -3.53 -0.14
CA THR A 51 10.56 -4.81 0.25
C THR A 51 10.21 -4.86 1.74
N CYS A 52 11.09 -4.31 2.58
CA CYS A 52 10.97 -4.44 4.03
C CYS A 52 11.09 -3.12 4.79
N PHE A 53 11.19 -1.99 4.10
CA PHE A 53 11.33 -0.65 4.66
C PHE A 53 12.54 -0.42 5.56
N SER A 54 13.56 -1.28 5.51
CA SER A 54 14.79 -1.08 6.27
C SER A 54 15.67 0.02 5.66
N LEU A 55 16.28 0.84 6.51
CA LEU A 55 17.31 1.82 6.13
C LEU A 55 18.69 1.19 5.91
N LEU A 56 18.88 -0.09 6.25
CA LEU A 56 20.20 -0.72 6.30
C LEU A 56 20.64 -1.36 4.98
N HIS A 57 19.74 -1.49 4.00
CA HIS A 57 20.04 -2.11 2.71
C HIS A 57 19.08 -1.64 1.61
N GLU A 58 19.49 -1.83 0.37
CA GLU A 58 18.63 -1.66 -0.81
C GLU A 58 17.85 -2.96 -1.14
N GLU A 59 16.76 -2.86 -1.90
CA GLU A 59 15.91 -4.01 -2.28
C GLU A 59 16.69 -5.18 -2.91
N ASN A 60 17.79 -4.91 -3.63
CA ASN A 60 18.65 -5.95 -4.23
C ASN A 60 19.35 -6.85 -3.21
N ASN A 61 19.62 -6.33 -2.02
CA ASN A 61 20.32 -7.04 -0.95
C ASN A 61 19.36 -7.44 0.18
N CYS A 62 18.05 -7.39 -0.07
CA CYS A 62 17.06 -7.66 0.97
C CYS A 62 16.98 -9.16 1.30
N PRO A 63 17.22 -9.55 2.56
CA PRO A 63 17.14 -10.95 2.97
C PRO A 63 15.72 -11.51 2.90
N ARG A 64 14.70 -10.64 2.90
CA ARG A 64 13.28 -11.03 2.79
C ARG A 64 12.81 -11.23 1.35
N ARG A 65 13.59 -10.79 0.36
CA ARG A 65 13.22 -10.87 -1.07
C ARG A 65 13.05 -12.30 -1.58
N THR A 66 13.72 -13.28 -0.96
CA THR A 66 13.59 -14.70 -1.33
C THR A 66 12.33 -15.36 -0.80
N GLN A 67 11.67 -14.78 0.21
CA GLN A 67 10.47 -15.36 0.84
C GLN A 67 9.17 -14.77 0.30
N ASP A 68 9.18 -13.50 -0.14
CA ASP A 68 7.98 -12.80 -0.60
C ASP A 68 8.02 -12.52 -2.11
N ARG A 69 7.63 -13.51 -2.93
CA ARG A 69 7.16 -13.25 -4.30
C ARG A 69 5.73 -12.68 -4.27
N ILE A 70 5.50 -11.69 -3.41
CA ILE A 70 4.24 -10.96 -3.35
C ILE A 70 4.25 -10.00 -4.55
N PRO A 71 3.25 -10.09 -5.46
CA PRO A 71 3.10 -9.13 -6.56
C PRO A 71 3.19 -7.71 -6.03
N VAL A 72 3.79 -6.79 -6.79
CA VAL A 72 4.00 -5.38 -6.37
C VAL A 72 2.70 -4.73 -5.86
N LYS A 73 1.56 -5.16 -6.40
CA LYS A 73 0.20 -4.74 -6.06
C LYS A 73 -0.23 -5.08 -4.64
N ASP A 74 0.30 -6.18 -4.11
CA ASP A 74 -0.09 -6.74 -2.82
C ASP A 74 0.94 -6.41 -1.72
N ARG A 75 2.00 -5.66 -2.07
CA ARG A 75 2.98 -5.17 -1.09
C ARG A 75 2.33 -4.08 -0.26
N LYS A 76 2.64 -4.03 1.04
CA LYS A 76 2.41 -2.79 1.81
C LYS A 76 3.30 -1.73 1.15
N LEU A 77 2.70 -0.66 0.66
CA LEU A 77 3.39 0.46 0.00
C LEU A 77 3.26 1.70 0.89
N GLY A 78 4.27 2.56 0.90
CA GLY A 78 4.12 3.92 1.45
C GLY A 78 3.24 4.80 0.55
N ILE A 79 2.74 5.94 1.06
CA ILE A 79 1.82 6.86 0.37
C ILE A 79 2.20 7.08 -1.10
N MET A 80 3.44 7.53 -1.33
CA MET A 80 3.91 7.90 -2.67
C MET A 80 3.95 6.71 -3.63
N GLN A 81 4.26 5.52 -3.14
CA GLN A 81 4.26 4.31 -3.96
C GLN A 81 2.84 3.85 -4.28
N ALA A 82 1.93 3.89 -3.30
CA ALA A 82 0.52 3.55 -3.52
C ALA A 82 -0.10 4.48 -4.58
N LEU A 83 0.10 5.80 -4.46
CA LEU A 83 -0.36 6.78 -5.45
C LEU A 83 0.24 6.54 -6.84
N ALA A 84 1.54 6.22 -6.91
CA ALA A 84 2.20 5.93 -8.18
C ALA A 84 1.60 4.69 -8.86
N VAL A 85 1.31 3.63 -8.09
CA VAL A 85 0.65 2.42 -8.61
C VAL A 85 -0.75 2.75 -9.13
N GLU A 86 -1.56 3.49 -8.38
CA GLU A 86 -2.91 3.87 -8.80
C GLU A 86 -2.89 4.67 -10.11
N CYS A 87 -1.98 5.64 -10.25
CA CYS A 87 -1.79 6.41 -11.48
C CYS A 87 -1.42 5.51 -12.67
N ILE A 88 -0.48 4.58 -12.48
CA ILE A 88 -0.08 3.62 -13.52
C ILE A 88 -1.26 2.75 -13.94
N GLU A 89 -2.04 2.25 -12.98
CA GLU A 89 -3.20 1.42 -13.25
C GLU A 89 -4.32 2.19 -13.95
N ALA A 90 -4.55 3.45 -13.57
CA ALA A 90 -5.52 4.33 -14.21
C ALA A 90 -5.14 4.63 -15.67
N GLU A 91 -3.86 4.92 -15.94
CA GLU A 91 -3.38 5.14 -17.30
C GLU A 91 -3.51 3.88 -18.15
N LYS A 92 -3.17 2.73 -17.58
CA LYS A 92 -3.35 1.43 -18.25
C LYS A 92 -4.80 1.20 -18.65
N ARG A 93 -5.78 1.48 -17.76
CA ARG A 93 -7.22 1.33 -18.08
C ARG A 93 -7.63 2.19 -19.29
N ARG A 94 -7.22 3.45 -19.31
CA ARG A 94 -7.51 4.37 -20.44
C ARG A 94 -6.93 3.86 -21.74
N HIS A 95 -5.71 3.33 -21.70
CA HIS A 95 -5.05 2.78 -22.89
C HIS A 95 -5.71 1.48 -23.38
N ASP A 96 -6.09 0.59 -22.46
CA ASP A 96 -6.76 -0.67 -22.76
C ASP A 96 -8.16 -0.42 -23.40
N GLU A 97 -8.91 0.56 -22.89
CA GLU A 97 -10.18 1.04 -23.45
C GLU A 97 -10.00 1.59 -24.87
N GLN A 98 -9.00 2.45 -25.09
CA GLN A 98 -8.73 3.06 -26.40
C GLN A 98 -8.32 2.02 -27.46
N ARG A 99 -7.67 0.91 -27.07
CA ARG A 99 -7.21 -0.15 -27.99
C ARG A 99 -8.17 -1.33 -28.12
N GLY A 100 -9.24 -1.40 -27.32
CA GLY A 100 -10.18 -2.52 -27.30
C GLY A 100 -9.55 -3.85 -26.85
N TYR A 101 -8.48 -3.80 -26.05
CA TYR A 101 -7.77 -5.00 -25.59
C TYR A 101 -8.58 -5.66 -24.47
N GLN A 102 -9.55 -6.50 -24.81
CA GLN A 102 -10.15 -7.38 -23.81
C GLN A 102 -9.06 -8.36 -23.32
N SER A 103 -8.72 -8.27 -22.03
CA SER A 103 -7.86 -9.26 -21.39
C SER A 103 -8.36 -10.66 -21.74
N ARG A 104 -7.47 -11.52 -22.23
CA ARG A 104 -7.79 -12.89 -22.63
C ARG A 104 -8.40 -13.74 -21.50
N ASP A 105 -8.34 -13.24 -20.26
CA ASP A 105 -8.92 -13.89 -19.07
C ASP A 105 -10.46 -13.95 -19.05
N THR A 106 -11.19 -13.16 -19.85
CA THR A 106 -12.66 -13.25 -19.89
C THR A 106 -13.20 -14.35 -20.80
N ARG A 107 -12.35 -15.14 -21.49
CA ARG A 107 -12.79 -16.33 -22.25
C ARG A 107 -12.62 -17.60 -21.42
N ARG A 108 -13.33 -17.73 -20.31
CA ARG A 108 -13.64 -19.07 -19.78
C ARG A 108 -14.88 -19.56 -20.53
N PRO A 109 -14.79 -20.55 -21.43
CA PRO A 109 -15.99 -21.09 -22.05
C PRO A 109 -16.87 -21.68 -20.94
N ALA A 110 -18.17 -21.41 -21.02
CA ALA A 110 -19.16 -21.99 -20.13
C ALA A 110 -19.02 -23.53 -20.13
N PRO A 111 -19.24 -24.21 -18.99
CA PRO A 111 -19.26 -25.67 -18.98
C PRO A 111 -20.31 -26.13 -19.99
N ARG A 112 -19.92 -27.00 -20.93
CA ARG A 112 -20.86 -27.59 -21.88
C ARG A 112 -21.88 -28.40 -21.07
N GLU A 113 -23.16 -28.05 -21.19
CA GLU A 113 -24.24 -28.91 -20.72
C GLU A 113 -24.21 -30.21 -21.54
N GLU A 114 -23.96 -31.31 -20.84
CA GLU A 114 -23.98 -32.66 -21.37
C GLU A 114 -25.45 -33.08 -21.49
N THR A 115 -26.04 -32.92 -22.68
CA THR A 115 -27.34 -33.52 -22.99
C THR A 115 -27.20 -35.03 -22.95
N LEU A 116 -27.62 -35.62 -21.84
CA LEU A 116 -27.90 -37.05 -21.72
C LEU A 116 -29.15 -37.36 -22.55
N GLU A 117 -28.95 -37.82 -23.78
CA GLU A 117 -29.96 -38.53 -24.55
C GLU A 117 -30.30 -39.84 -23.81
N TYR A 118 -31.52 -39.94 -23.29
CA TYR A 118 -32.08 -41.20 -22.81
C TYR A 118 -32.73 -41.93 -23.99
N HIS A 119 -32.44 -43.23 -24.07
CA HIS A 119 -32.96 -44.22 -25.02
C HIS A 119 -34.47 -44.18 -25.25
#